data_AF-A0A9P0MFT1-F1
#
_entry.id   AF-A0A9P0MFT1-F1
#
_cell.length_a   1.000
_cell.length_b   1.000
_cell.length_c   1.000
_cell.angle_alpha   90.00
_cell.angle_beta   90.00
_cell.angle_gamma   90.00
#
_symmetry.space_group_name_H-M   'P 1'
#
loop_
_entity.id
_entity.type
_entity.pdbx_description
1 polymer ?
#
loop_
_entity_poly.entity_id
_entity_poly.type
_entity_poly.pdbx_seq_one_letter_code
_entity_poly.pdbx_strand_id
1 'polypeptide(L)'
;MSYKTDNVIVGSYVIVTYGDKLYPGIVEKIDHDEYEVNAMCQVEGNKGHFRWPYREDKIWYNKECVLEAIPPLVFIRRGVFDCPAIRKYL
;
A
#
# COMPACT_ATOMS: atom_id res chain seq x y z
N MET A 1 15.18 9.37 8.67
CA MET A 1 13.88 9.86 8.16
C MET A 1 12.81 9.31 9.07
N SER A 2 12.08 10.15 9.80
CA SER A 2 10.96 9.74 10.64
C SER A 2 9.71 9.64 9.76
N TYR A 3 9.26 8.43 9.45
CA TYR A 3 8.00 8.21 8.73
C TYR A 3 6.84 8.57 9.65
N LYS A 4 5.89 9.36 9.16
CA LYS A 4 4.68 9.75 9.90
C LYS A 4 3.72 8.57 9.92
N THR A 5 3.89 7.66 10.86
CA THR A 5 3.01 6.50 11.09
C THR A 5 1.86 6.84 12.06
N ASP A 6 1.56 8.11 12.25
CA ASP A 6 0.57 8.56 13.21
C ASP A 6 -0.85 8.13 12.77
N ASN A 7 -1.39 7.10 13.44
CA ASN A 7 -2.75 6.55 13.33
C ASN A 7 -3.05 5.60 12.14
N VAL A 8 -2.15 4.66 11.84
CA VAL A 8 -2.51 3.50 11.01
C VAL A 8 -3.42 2.54 11.80
N ILE A 9 -4.62 2.28 11.28
CA ILE A 9 -5.60 1.33 11.85
C ILE A 9 -5.98 0.27 10.81
N VAL A 10 -6.67 -0.79 11.24
CA VAL A 10 -7.27 -1.76 10.31
C VAL A 10 -8.23 -1.03 9.37
N GLY A 11 -8.10 -1.29 8.07
CA GLY A 11 -8.82 -0.60 7.00
C GLY A 11 -8.13 0.64 6.45
N SER A 12 -7.03 1.11 7.06
CA SER A 12 -6.22 2.19 6.49
C SER A 12 -5.56 1.72 5.20
N TYR A 13 -5.60 2.57 4.17
CA TYR A 13 -4.73 2.41 3.01
C TYR A 13 -3.34 2.92 3.35
N VAL A 14 -2.32 2.20 2.91
CA VAL A 14 -0.92 2.51 3.18
C VAL A 14 -0.08 2.27 1.93
N ILE A 15 1.11 2.87 1.87
CA ILE A 15 2.17 2.50 0.93
C ILE A 15 3.24 1.74 1.71
N VAL A 16 3.49 0.50 1.29
CA VAL A 16 4.57 -0.32 1.84
C VAL A 16 5.74 -0.44 0.86
N THR A 17 6.94 -0.59 1.39
CA THR A 17 8.14 -0.90 0.62
C THR A 17 8.55 -2.36 0.82
N TYR A 18 8.87 -3.02 -0.29
CA TYR A 18 9.45 -4.36 -0.29
C TYR A 18 10.56 -4.43 -1.35
N GLY A 19 11.81 -4.56 -0.89
CA GLY A 19 12.99 -4.31 -1.73
C GLY A 19 12.97 -2.88 -2.27
N ASP A 20 13.27 -2.70 -3.56
CA ASP A 20 13.30 -1.38 -4.21
C ASP A 20 11.94 -0.97 -4.82
N LYS A 21 10.86 -1.63 -4.41
CA LYS A 21 9.52 -1.43 -4.97
C LYS A 21 8.52 -0.98 -3.91
N LEU A 22 7.53 -0.23 -4.39
CA LEU A 22 6.47 0.36 -3.59
C LEU A 22 5.13 -0.23 -3.97
N TYR A 23 4.35 -0.56 -2.97
CA TYR A 23 3.07 -1.24 -3.12
C TYR A 23 2.03 -0.54 -2.25
N PRO A 24 0.97 0.03 -2.83
CA PRO A 24 -0.16 0.45 -2.04
C PRO A 24 -0.96 -0.78 -1.61
N GLY A 25 -1.56 -0.72 -0.43
CA GLY A 25 -2.36 -1.81 0.12
C GLY A 25 -3.28 -1.33 1.22
N ILE A 26 -4.02 -2.27 1.80
CA ILE A 26 -4.91 -2.04 2.95
C ILE A 26 -4.44 -2.86 4.14
N VAL A 27 -4.43 -2.26 5.33
CA VAL A 27 -4.11 -2.95 6.57
C VAL A 27 -5.30 -3.81 6.98
N GLU A 28 -5.08 -5.12 7.08
CA GLU A 28 -6.10 -6.11 7.44
C GLU A 28 -5.99 -6.52 8.92
N LYS A 29 -4.76 -6.58 9.43
CA LYS A 29 -4.47 -6.86 10.84
C LYS A 29 -3.30 -6.03 11.35
N ILE A 30 -3.27 -5.85 12.66
CA ILE A 30 -2.20 -5.18 13.38
C ILE A 30 -1.79 -6.11 14.50
N ASP A 31 -0.49 -6.40 14.58
CA ASP A 31 0.08 -7.14 15.69
C ASP A 31 1.37 -6.44 16.13
N HIS A 32 1.48 -6.13 17.42
CA HIS A 32 2.61 -5.43 18.03
C HIS A 32 3.31 -4.40 17.13
N ASP A 33 4.35 -4.82 16.40
CA ASP A 33 5.19 -3.97 15.55
C ASP A 33 5.13 -4.26 14.04
N GLU A 34 4.09 -4.98 13.63
CA GLU A 34 3.83 -5.35 12.26
C GLU A 34 2.39 -5.04 11.84
N TYR A 35 2.22 -4.78 10.55
CA TYR A 35 0.94 -4.65 9.89
C TYR A 35 0.80 -5.76 8.84
N GLU A 36 -0.28 -6.54 8.92
CA GLU A 36 -0.67 -7.42 7.82
C GLU A 36 -1.32 -6.55 6.75
N VAL A 37 -0.65 -6.37 5.62
CA VAL A 37 -1.14 -5.56 4.52
C VAL A 37 -1.50 -6.47 3.36
N ASN A 38 -2.74 -6.34 2.87
CA ASN A 38 -3.13 -6.86 1.57
C ASN A 38 -2.66 -5.85 0.51
N ALA A 39 -1.65 -6.23 -0.26
CA ALA A 39 -0.97 -5.35 -1.20
C ALA A 39 -1.56 -5.47 -2.62
N MET A 40 -1.52 -4.35 -3.34
CA MET A 40 -1.90 -4.29 -4.75
C MET A 40 -0.69 -4.42 -5.66
N CYS A 41 -0.88 -5.02 -6.84
CA CYS A 41 0.15 -5.10 -7.85
C CYS A 41 0.09 -3.90 -8.79
N GLN A 42 1.25 -3.38 -9.16
CA GLN A 42 1.36 -2.36 -10.19
C GLN A 42 0.87 -2.90 -11.54
N VAL A 43 0.11 -2.08 -12.27
CA VAL A 43 -0.28 -2.36 -13.65
C VAL A 43 0.94 -2.14 -14.56
N GLU A 44 1.27 -3.15 -15.37
CA GLU A 44 2.40 -3.10 -16.29
C GLU A 44 2.33 -1.89 -17.24
N GLY A 45 3.46 -1.21 -17.41
CA GLY A 45 3.57 -0.03 -18.26
C GLY A 45 2.96 1.26 -17.67
N ASN A 46 2.44 1.25 -16.43
CA ASN A 46 1.87 2.45 -15.82
C ASN A 46 2.32 2.66 -14.36
N LYS A 47 3.17 3.67 -14.17
CA LYS A 47 3.60 4.11 -12.84
C LYS A 47 2.50 4.93 -12.16
N GLY A 48 1.88 4.36 -11.13
CA GLY A 48 0.80 5.00 -10.37
C GLY A 48 -0.55 4.26 -10.41
N HIS A 49 -0.70 3.29 -11.32
CA HIS A 49 -1.91 2.47 -11.41
C HIS A 49 -1.69 1.08 -10.82
N PHE A 50 -2.65 0.64 -10.02
CA PHE A 50 -2.57 -0.61 -9.26
C PHE A 50 -3.86 -1.41 -9.40
N ARG A 51 -3.76 -2.73 -9.22
CA ARG A 51 -4.92 -3.62 -9.16
C ARG A 51 -4.74 -4.61 -8.02
N TRP A 52 -5.87 -5.04 -7.46
CA TRP A 52 -5.84 -6.21 -6.58
C TRP A 52 -5.37 -7.43 -7.37
N PRO A 53 -4.42 -8.23 -6.85
CA PRO A 53 -4.06 -9.48 -7.46
C PRO A 53 -5.24 -10.46 -7.46
N TYR A 54 -5.21 -11.45 -8.36
CA TYR A 54 -6.27 -12.48 -8.42
C TYR A 54 -6.39 -13.27 -7.11
N ARG A 55 -5.24 -13.57 -6.50
CA ARG A 55 -5.14 -14.12 -5.15
C ARG A 55 -4.64 -13.01 -4.24
N GLU A 56 -5.32 -12.77 -3.12
CA GLU A 56 -4.90 -11.77 -2.15
C GLU A 56 -3.42 -11.93 -1.76
N ASP A 57 -2.69 -10.83 -1.71
CA ASP A 57 -1.28 -10.79 -1.37
C ASP A 57 -1.12 -10.17 0.01
N LYS A 58 -1.30 -11.01 1.04
CA LYS A 58 -1.28 -10.62 2.45
C LYS A 58 0.08 -10.95 3.05
N ILE A 59 0.80 -9.92 3.47
CA ILE A 59 2.15 -10.03 4.04
C ILE A 59 2.20 -9.20 5.33
N TRP A 60 2.91 -9.71 6.34
CA TRP A 60 3.24 -8.96 7.54
C TRP A 60 4.46 -8.08 7.27
N TYR A 61 4.29 -6.78 7.40
CA TYR A 61 5.31 -5.77 7.23
C TYR A 61 5.64 -5.15 8.57
N ASN A 62 6.93 -5.05 8.91
CA ASN A 62 7.38 -4.20 10.01
C ASN A 62 6.88 -2.77 9.77
N LYS A 63 6.54 -2.03 10.83
CA LYS A 63 6.06 -0.64 10.71
C LYS A 63 7.02 0.25 9.94
N GLU A 64 8.32 -0.02 9.99
CA GLU A 64 9.35 0.72 9.24
C GLU A 64 9.23 0.54 7.71
N CYS A 65 8.65 -0.57 7.25
CA CYS A 65 8.36 -0.80 5.84
C CYS A 65 7.12 -0.02 5.37
N VAL A 66 6.38 0.63 6.27
CA VAL A 66 5.21 1.44 5.93
C VAL A 66 5.62 2.91 5.82
N LEU A 67 5.58 3.44 4.60
CA LEU A 67 6.09 4.79 4.31
C LEU A 67 5.11 5.88 4.75
N GLU A 68 3.84 5.73 4.40
CA GLU A 68 2.77 6.63 4.81
C GLU A 68 1.41 5.93 4.76
N ALA A 69 0.51 6.37 5.64
CA ALA A 69 -0.92 6.17 5.44
C ALA A 69 -1.41 7.11 4.34
N ILE A 70 -2.29 6.61 3.47
CA ILE A 70 -2.82 7.35 2.33
C ILE A 70 -4.35 7.36 2.37
N PRO A 71 -5.00 8.33 1.73
CA PRO A 71 -6.44 8.24 1.50
C PRO A 71 -6.79 7.01 0.64
N PRO A 72 -8.05 6.57 0.64
CA PRO A 72 -8.51 5.49 -0.24
C PRO A 72 -8.13 5.76 -1.70
N LEU A 73 -7.74 4.69 -2.39
CA LEU A 73 -7.33 4.76 -3.78
C LEU A 73 -8.51 5.09 -4.70
N VAL A 74 -8.25 5.82 -5.78
CA VAL A 74 -9.30 6.27 -6.71
C VAL A 74 -9.56 5.17 -7.73
N PHE A 75 -10.75 4.57 -7.70
CA PHE A 75 -11.15 3.61 -8.74
C PHE A 75 -11.22 4.30 -10.11
N ILE A 76 -10.53 3.74 -11.09
CA ILE A 76 -10.54 4.23 -12.47
C ILE A 76 -11.51 3.39 -13.32
N ARG A 77 -11.09 2.16 -13.64
CA ARG A 77 -11.84 1.22 -14.51
C ARG A 77 -11.26 -0.18 -14.42
N ARG A 78 -12.07 -1.21 -14.69
CA ARG A 78 -11.62 -2.61 -14.82
C ARG A 78 -10.77 -3.11 -13.62
N GLY A 79 -11.14 -2.72 -12.40
CA GLY A 79 -10.40 -3.10 -11.20
C GLY A 79 -9.05 -2.39 -11.03
N VAL A 80 -8.77 -1.35 -11.80
CA VAL A 80 -7.58 -0.50 -11.69
C VAL A 80 -7.89 0.71 -10.83
N PHE A 81 -6.95 1.03 -9.95
CA PHE A 81 -7.00 2.14 -9.01
C PHE A 81 -5.80 3.06 -9.22
N ASP A 82 -6.00 4.37 -9.08
CA ASP A 82 -4.94 5.37 -9.05
C ASP A 82 -4.45 5.57 -7.62
N CYS A 83 -3.13 5.63 -7.45
CA CYS A 83 -2.48 6.05 -6.20
C CYS A 83 -1.68 7.34 -6.45
N PRO A 84 -2.29 8.54 -6.31
CA PRO A 84 -1.55 9.79 -6.47
C PRO A 84 -0.39 9.94 -5.50
N ALA A 85 -0.54 9.44 -4.27
CA ALA A 85 0.45 9.56 -3.21
C ALA A 85 1.78 8.89 -3.58
N ILE A 86 1.74 7.76 -4.32
CA ILE A 86 2.96 7.02 -4.68
C ILE A 86 3.87 7.82 -5.61
N ARG A 87 3.33 8.79 -6.36
CA ARG A 87 4.10 9.63 -7.29
C ARG A 87 5.14 10.50 -6.59
N LYS A 88 5.01 10.73 -5.28
CA LYS A 88 6.02 11.44 -4.47
C LYS A 88 7.34 10.67 -4.36
N TYR A 89 7.32 9.37 -4.63
CA TYR A 89 8.43 8.44 -4.43
C TYR A 89 8.97 7.81 -5.73
N LEU A 90 8.47 8.26 -6.90
CA LEU A 90 8.79 7.71 -8.22
C LEU A 90 9.77 8.55 -9.03
#